data_AF-A0A7S1FMB0-F1
#
_entry.id   AF-A0A7S1FMB0-F1
#
_cell.length_a   1.000
_cell.length_b   1.000
_cell.length_c   1.000
_cell.angle_alpha   90.00
_cell.angle_beta   90.00
_cell.angle_gamma   90.00
#
_symmetry.space_group_name_H-M   'P 1'
#
loop_
_entity.id
_entity.type
_entity.pdbx_description
1 polymer ?
#
loop_
_entity_poly.entity_id
_entity_poly.type
_entity_poly.pdbx_seq_one_letter_code
_entity_poly.pdbx_strand_id
1 'polypeptide(L)'
;RRRGHWNLTYGAWEDHGAGRQVAEVRVALGRIGALSRGYGLAAYVKCFAPALRLRDPQRGELGDVARLLLTEGGKGIWEIRDQPVKGRLRIVGSDPVDSQRVLLGLNDTAAKELRNHKPMAKFTKNFPKSRNDLLHYHPKWKTWPGTLVISGDDDDAIHGTYRKTPCRHTVVLSALWRRDATPDTPALYLYLRPDIMRTGLDVAVLSPTPAYCDRMEVCELHDWIPENALAEETHATRVRFLRWRDAPELKLEVPAPRATTEMEGGSFHARLEEGKATGPPVLCALPGLEEEVMRSMLRHTAEAGDADVVPIDLVGKMGSRNAKQLSILAAPSLLKYAAEEKLPLELLRWYDLAHPKEGSFGLCERHYPSRPREKWKKVEGSARGKATVRHEREFDAEESNEFYHKLLQRPPAFEVSVDRPQHQLVVRMNPLVAGHQAAAHLARGRGLGDAYARSVKVDYCLSELSSMGEPLTKEFHVPNSDAYAPSAVTGMELPLYHRQAKALTRMMDIEKGAVTFREEERSEHVLNGVGR
;
A
#
# COMPACT_ATOMS: atom_id res chain seq x y z
N ARG A 1 6.54 -13.29 -2.75
CA ARG A 1 6.60 -14.61 -3.44
C ARG A 1 7.34 -14.61 -4.79
N ARG A 2 6.93 -13.88 -5.85
CA ARG A 2 7.61 -13.92 -7.19
C ARG A 2 9.11 -13.54 -7.20
N ARG A 3 9.62 -12.81 -6.21
CA ARG A 3 11.03 -12.37 -6.11
C ARG A 3 11.93 -13.29 -5.28
N GLY A 4 11.42 -14.40 -4.74
CA GLY A 4 12.20 -15.31 -3.90
C GLY A 4 12.57 -14.76 -2.51
N HIS A 5 11.94 -13.65 -2.09
CA HIS A 5 12.03 -13.09 -0.74
C HIS A 5 10.69 -12.48 -0.31
N TRP A 6 10.57 -12.27 1.00
CA TRP A 6 9.55 -11.47 1.68
C TRP A 6 10.18 -10.16 2.12
N ASN A 7 9.51 -9.03 1.88
CA ASN A 7 9.92 -7.74 2.41
C ASN A 7 8.88 -7.30 3.44
N LEU A 8 9.34 -7.07 4.67
CA LEU A 8 8.56 -6.54 5.77
C LEU A 8 9.07 -5.13 6.06
N THR A 9 8.16 -4.16 6.17
CA THR A 9 8.51 -2.76 6.49
C THR A 9 7.79 -2.36 7.76
N TYR A 10 8.55 -2.02 8.79
CA TYR A 10 8.08 -1.53 10.07
C TYR A 10 8.39 -0.05 10.20
N GLY A 11 7.40 0.76 10.56
CA GLY A 11 7.60 2.17 10.88
C GLY A 11 7.68 2.38 12.39
N ALA A 12 8.70 3.08 12.87
CA ALA A 12 8.69 3.64 14.21
C ALA A 12 8.08 5.04 14.15
N TRP A 13 7.14 5.33 15.04
CA TRP A 13 6.39 6.58 15.07
C TRP A 13 6.62 7.32 16.38
N GLU A 14 6.50 8.65 16.36
CA GLU A 14 6.55 9.47 17.57
C GLU A 14 5.34 9.20 18.49
N ASP A 15 5.57 8.71 19.72
CA ASP A 15 4.53 8.42 20.71
C ASP A 15 3.73 9.65 21.17
N HIS A 16 4.37 10.84 21.17
CA HIS A 16 3.78 12.06 21.73
C HIS A 16 3.62 13.22 20.72
N GLY A 17 3.84 12.96 19.43
CA GLY A 17 3.91 13.96 18.36
C GLY A 17 2.74 13.95 17.39
N ALA A 18 2.92 14.54 16.21
CA ALA A 18 1.93 14.58 15.11
C ALA A 18 1.73 13.21 14.41
N GLY A 19 2.08 12.11 15.08
CA GLY A 19 2.16 10.77 14.49
C GLY A 19 3.08 10.77 13.27
N ARG A 20 4.29 11.30 13.38
CA ARG A 20 5.29 11.29 12.30
C ARG A 20 6.16 10.04 12.42
N GLN A 21 6.51 9.45 11.29
CA GLN A 21 7.41 8.31 11.26
C GLN A 21 8.83 8.82 11.52
N VAL A 22 9.46 8.34 12.59
CA VAL A 22 10.81 8.74 13.01
C VAL A 22 11.88 7.78 12.55
N ALA A 23 11.52 6.51 12.32
CA ALA A 23 12.39 5.55 11.69
C ALA A 23 11.61 4.52 10.87
N GLU A 24 12.33 3.81 10.02
CA GLU A 24 11.82 2.68 9.25
C GLU A 24 12.79 1.52 9.39
N VAL A 25 12.29 0.33 9.67
CA VAL A 25 13.04 -0.92 9.63
C VAL A 25 12.49 -1.76 8.49
N ARG A 26 13.32 -2.06 7.51
CA ARG A 26 12.98 -2.93 6.38
C ARG A 26 13.71 -4.24 6.53
N VAL A 27 12.98 -5.35 6.55
CA VAL A 27 13.51 -6.71 6.69
C VAL A 27 13.19 -7.49 5.43
N ALA A 28 14.22 -7.94 4.72
CA ALA A 28 14.14 -8.87 3.62
C ALA A 28 14.48 -10.28 4.12
N LEU A 29 13.54 -11.21 4.00
CA LEU A 29 13.73 -12.63 4.34
C LEU A 29 13.67 -13.48 3.08
N GLY A 30 14.74 -14.21 2.79
CA GLY A 30 14.85 -15.07 1.62
C GLY A 30 16.14 -14.80 0.84
N ARG A 31 16.06 -14.63 -0.48
CA ARG A 31 17.23 -14.19 -1.26
C ARG A 31 17.54 -12.72 -1.00
N ILE A 32 18.58 -12.47 -0.20
CA ILE A 32 19.00 -11.13 0.25
C ILE A 32 19.77 -10.31 -0.79
N GLY A 33 20.18 -10.92 -1.90
CA GLY A 33 20.81 -10.23 -3.02
C GLY A 33 20.39 -10.83 -4.35
N ALA A 34 20.36 -10.03 -5.41
CA ALA A 34 19.86 -10.42 -6.73
C ALA A 34 20.55 -11.66 -7.32
N LEU A 35 21.81 -11.89 -6.96
CA LEU A 35 22.60 -13.06 -7.38
C LEU A 35 22.88 -14.07 -6.25
N SER A 36 22.36 -13.84 -5.04
CA SER A 36 22.55 -14.78 -3.94
C SER A 36 21.83 -16.09 -4.24
N ARG A 37 22.59 -17.19 -4.20
CA ARG A 37 22.02 -18.55 -4.29
C ARG A 37 21.45 -19.00 -2.94
N GLY A 38 22.03 -18.53 -1.83
CA GLY A 38 21.60 -18.84 -0.47
C GLY A 38 20.45 -17.96 0.01
N TYR A 39 19.73 -18.47 1.01
CA TYR A 39 18.72 -17.74 1.75
C TYR A 39 19.37 -17.01 2.94
N GLY A 40 18.71 -15.97 3.42
CA GLY A 40 19.18 -15.17 4.53
C GLY A 40 18.17 -14.13 4.97
N LEU A 41 18.59 -13.28 5.89
CA LEU A 41 17.87 -12.12 6.37
C LEU A 41 18.75 -10.88 6.17
N ALA A 42 18.19 -9.85 5.57
CA ALA A 42 18.79 -8.52 5.51
C ALA A 42 17.85 -7.53 6.17
N ALA A 43 18.32 -6.79 7.17
CA ALA A 43 17.55 -5.71 7.79
C ALA A 43 18.25 -4.37 7.57
N TYR A 44 17.48 -3.33 7.29
CA TYR A 44 17.97 -1.96 7.07
C TYR A 44 17.17 -1.01 7.95
N VAL A 45 17.86 -0.16 8.69
CA VAL A 45 17.25 0.88 9.53
C VAL A 45 17.48 2.23 8.87
N LYS A 46 16.41 2.98 8.65
CA LYS A 46 16.45 4.37 8.21
C LYS A 46 15.97 5.27 9.33
N CYS A 47 16.71 6.33 9.63
CA CYS A 47 16.34 7.32 10.64
C CYS A 47 15.89 8.61 9.96
N PHE A 48 14.68 9.08 10.27
CA PHE A 48 14.11 10.33 9.75
C PHE A 48 14.39 11.55 10.63
N ALA A 49 15.05 11.37 11.79
CA ALA A 49 15.39 12.47 12.68
C ALA A 49 16.13 13.64 11.96
N PRO A 50 17.07 13.42 11.01
CA PRO A 50 17.70 14.50 10.26
C PRO A 50 16.74 15.36 9.44
N ALA A 51 15.63 14.78 8.97
CA ALA A 51 14.59 15.50 8.21
C ALA A 51 13.54 16.16 9.11
N LEU A 52 13.40 15.72 10.37
CA LEU A 52 12.31 16.12 11.25
C LEU A 52 12.72 17.06 12.39
N ARG A 53 13.93 16.89 12.94
CA ARG A 53 14.32 17.46 14.24
C ARG A 53 15.49 18.45 14.18
N LEU A 54 16.08 18.70 13.00
CA LEU A 54 17.15 19.68 12.83
C LEU A 54 16.58 21.07 12.55
N ARG A 55 17.26 22.12 13.06
CA ARG A 55 16.94 23.54 12.73
C ARG A 55 16.99 23.79 11.22
N ASP A 56 17.85 23.05 10.51
CA ASP A 56 17.89 22.97 9.06
C ASP A 56 17.66 21.50 8.64
N PRO A 57 16.40 21.10 8.36
CA PRO A 57 16.07 19.71 8.09
C PRO A 57 16.69 19.24 6.77
N GLN A 58 17.38 18.10 6.82
CA GLN A 58 17.86 17.46 5.60
C GLN A 58 16.67 17.01 4.74
N ARG A 59 16.55 17.58 3.54
CA ARG A 59 15.52 17.23 2.55
C ARG A 59 16.09 16.26 1.51
N GLY A 60 15.29 15.30 1.07
CA GLY A 60 15.68 14.30 0.07
C GLY A 60 15.71 12.87 0.61
N GLU A 61 16.26 11.93 -0.15
CA GLU A 61 16.36 10.55 0.29
C GLU A 61 17.41 10.41 1.40
N LEU A 62 16.96 10.00 2.59
CA LEU A 62 17.85 9.62 3.68
C LEU A 62 18.36 8.20 3.45
N GLY A 63 19.68 8.04 3.56
CA GLY A 63 20.33 6.74 3.52
C GLY A 63 20.02 5.91 4.76
N ASP A 64 20.23 4.61 4.66
CA ASP A 64 20.14 3.71 5.82
C ASP A 64 21.29 4.01 6.80
N VAL A 65 20.98 3.97 8.10
CA VAL A 65 21.88 4.30 9.22
C VAL A 65 22.44 3.06 9.91
N ALA A 66 21.73 1.94 9.82
CA ALA A 66 22.20 0.64 10.29
C ALA A 66 21.73 -0.45 9.34
N ARG A 67 22.47 -1.55 9.28
CA ARG A 67 22.08 -2.76 8.55
C ARG A 67 22.50 -4.03 9.29
N LEU A 68 21.79 -5.12 9.03
CA LEU A 68 22.12 -6.46 9.47
C LEU A 68 22.05 -7.37 8.26
N LEU A 69 23.09 -8.17 8.06
CA LEU A 69 23.12 -9.19 7.00
C LEU A 69 23.40 -10.53 7.67
N LEU A 70 22.47 -11.47 7.47
CA LEU A 70 22.55 -12.82 7.99
C LEU A 70 22.39 -13.79 6.83
N THR A 71 23.44 -14.50 6.47
CA THR A 71 23.38 -15.62 5.54
C THR A 71 23.06 -16.90 6.30
N GLU A 72 22.50 -17.90 5.61
CA GLU A 72 22.30 -19.24 6.14
C GLU A 72 23.60 -19.80 6.76
N GLY A 73 23.56 -20.20 8.03
CA GLY A 73 24.71 -20.69 8.80
C GLY A 73 25.70 -19.61 9.28
N GLY A 74 25.51 -18.34 8.92
CA GLY A 74 26.33 -17.21 9.35
C GLY A 74 25.94 -16.66 10.72
N LYS A 75 26.82 -15.83 11.29
CA LYS A 75 26.48 -14.97 12.44
C LYS A 75 26.07 -13.60 11.93
N GLY A 76 24.92 -13.09 12.40
CA GLY A 76 24.45 -11.75 12.06
C GLY A 76 25.10 -10.73 12.98
N ILE A 77 25.83 -9.77 12.42
CA ILE A 77 26.39 -8.63 13.13
C ILE A 77 25.69 -7.37 12.61
N TRP A 78 25.19 -6.54 13.53
CA TRP A 78 24.69 -5.23 13.16
C TRP A 78 25.86 -4.34 12.78
N GLU A 79 25.70 -3.61 11.69
CA GLU A 79 26.64 -2.62 11.23
C GLU A 79 25.96 -1.25 11.24
N ILE A 80 26.68 -0.22 11.68
CA ILE A 80 26.24 1.17 11.59
C ILE A 80 27.05 1.91 10.55
N ARG A 81 26.39 2.89 9.93
CA ARG A 81 27.02 3.71 8.92
C ARG A 81 28.08 4.59 9.57
N ASP A 82 29.32 4.43 9.15
CA ASP A 82 30.42 5.25 9.61
C ASP A 82 30.45 6.59 8.86
N GLN A 83 31.31 7.52 9.29
CA GLN A 83 31.51 8.77 8.57
C GLN A 83 32.01 8.47 7.14
N PRO A 84 31.33 9.01 6.11
CA PRO A 84 31.73 8.75 4.74
C PRO A 84 33.11 9.33 4.46
N VAL A 85 34.02 8.48 4.01
CA VAL A 85 35.38 8.88 3.60
C VAL A 85 35.32 9.41 2.17
N LYS A 86 35.87 10.62 1.97
CA LYS A 86 35.99 11.20 0.63
C LYS A 86 37.32 10.79 0.04
N GLY A 87 37.31 10.35 -1.21
CA GLY A 87 38.52 9.95 -1.94
C GLY A 87 38.50 10.44 -3.38
N ARG A 88 39.49 9.99 -4.15
CA ARG A 88 39.60 10.26 -5.59
C ARG A 88 40.04 8.99 -6.31
N LEU A 89 39.25 8.56 -7.28
CA LEU A 89 39.59 7.43 -8.15
C LEU A 89 40.01 7.91 -9.52
N ARG A 90 40.91 7.14 -10.13
CA ARG A 90 41.18 7.20 -11.56
C ARG A 90 40.40 6.08 -12.23
N ILE A 91 39.54 6.45 -13.18
CA ILE A 91 38.68 5.52 -13.92
C ILE A 91 38.96 5.72 -15.40
N VAL A 92 39.60 4.73 -16.02
CA VAL A 92 40.04 4.77 -17.42
C VAL A 92 39.27 3.73 -18.21
N GLY A 93 38.68 4.12 -19.33
CA GLY A 93 37.87 3.28 -20.19
C GLY A 93 38.57 2.91 -21.48
N SER A 94 38.38 1.68 -21.93
CA SER A 94 38.82 1.18 -23.23
C SER A 94 37.70 0.41 -23.93
N ASP A 95 37.98 -0.05 -25.16
CA ASP A 95 37.08 -0.89 -25.96
C ASP A 95 35.69 -0.28 -26.13
N PRO A 96 35.57 0.92 -26.74
CA PRO A 96 34.30 1.62 -26.80
C PRO A 96 33.24 0.79 -27.53
N VAL A 97 32.06 0.73 -26.93
CA VAL A 97 30.87 0.06 -27.47
C VAL A 97 29.73 1.07 -27.58
N ASP A 98 28.69 0.73 -28.34
CA ASP A 98 27.51 1.59 -28.46
C ASP A 98 26.88 1.85 -27.09
N SER A 99 26.55 3.12 -26.83
CA SER A 99 25.83 3.51 -25.63
C SER A 99 24.38 3.06 -25.69
N GLN A 100 23.73 2.97 -24.53
CA GLN A 100 22.30 2.65 -24.48
C GLN A 100 21.45 3.62 -25.31
N ARG A 101 21.89 4.88 -25.47
CA ARG A 101 21.16 5.88 -26.25
C ARG A 101 21.12 5.51 -27.73
N VAL A 102 22.26 5.10 -28.28
CA VAL A 102 22.34 4.61 -29.67
C VAL A 102 21.50 3.35 -29.84
N LEU A 103 21.58 2.41 -28.89
CA LEU A 103 20.80 1.18 -28.91
C LEU A 103 19.27 1.41 -28.84
N LEU A 104 18.84 2.52 -28.23
CA LEU A 104 17.43 2.95 -28.20
C LEU A 104 17.02 3.78 -29.42
N GLY A 105 17.93 4.00 -30.39
CA GLY A 105 17.64 4.74 -31.62
C GLY A 105 17.81 6.26 -31.52
N LEU A 106 18.47 6.77 -30.46
CA LEU A 106 18.78 8.20 -30.39
C LEU A 106 19.79 8.57 -31.48
N ASN A 107 19.48 9.59 -32.27
CA ASN A 107 20.28 10.02 -33.42
C ASN A 107 20.83 11.45 -33.23
N ASP A 108 21.66 11.89 -34.17
CA ASP A 108 22.28 13.22 -34.14
C ASP A 108 21.26 14.36 -34.23
N THR A 109 20.14 14.14 -34.91
CA THR A 109 19.05 15.12 -34.99
C THR A 109 18.48 15.38 -33.61
N ALA A 110 18.12 14.33 -32.86
CA ALA A 110 17.59 14.45 -31.50
C ALA A 110 18.61 15.10 -30.54
N ALA A 111 19.90 14.74 -30.66
CA ALA A 111 20.97 15.36 -29.87
C ALA A 111 21.14 16.85 -30.20
N LYS A 112 21.03 17.24 -31.47
CA LYS A 112 21.08 18.64 -31.93
C LYS A 112 19.88 19.44 -31.45
N GLU A 113 18.68 18.87 -31.51
CA GLU A 113 17.46 19.48 -30.98
C GLU A 113 17.55 19.74 -29.48
N LEU A 114 18.05 18.76 -28.70
CA LEU A 114 18.31 18.95 -27.28
C LEU A 114 19.30 20.08 -27.04
N ARG A 115 20.36 20.18 -27.85
CA ARG A 115 21.34 21.28 -27.75
C ARG A 115 20.72 22.66 -28.00
N ASN A 116 19.74 22.73 -28.90
CA ASN A 116 19.05 23.98 -29.21
C ASN A 116 17.91 24.28 -28.23
N HIS A 117 17.56 23.35 -27.34
CA HIS A 117 16.51 23.54 -26.36
C HIS A 117 16.94 24.59 -25.33
N LYS A 118 16.09 25.60 -25.10
CA LYS A 118 16.27 26.59 -24.05
C LYS A 118 15.46 26.18 -22.82
N PRO A 119 16.07 25.54 -21.81
CA PRO A 119 15.34 25.10 -20.63
C PRO A 119 14.81 26.31 -19.87
N MET A 120 13.62 26.19 -19.27
CA MET A 120 13.11 27.25 -18.42
C MET A 120 13.99 27.36 -17.17
N ALA A 121 14.35 28.59 -16.77
CA ALA A 121 15.24 28.85 -15.63
C ALA A 121 14.77 28.19 -14.31
N LYS A 122 13.45 27.98 -14.14
CA LYS A 122 12.90 27.27 -12.98
C LYS A 122 13.33 25.80 -12.87
N PHE A 123 13.68 25.16 -13.99
CA PHE A 123 14.16 23.78 -14.04
C PHE A 123 15.68 23.66 -13.91
N THR A 124 16.43 24.77 -14.06
CA THR A 124 17.89 24.77 -13.97
C THR A 124 18.46 25.37 -12.69
N LYS A 125 17.65 26.12 -11.92
CA LYS A 125 18.06 26.83 -10.69
C LYS A 125 18.73 25.96 -9.61
N ASN A 126 18.44 24.66 -9.59
CA ASN A 126 18.89 23.74 -8.54
C ASN A 126 19.83 22.64 -9.05
N PHE A 127 20.31 22.70 -10.29
CA PHE A 127 21.33 21.75 -10.69
C PHE A 127 22.62 22.04 -9.91
N PRO A 128 23.23 21.03 -9.26
CA PRO A 128 24.55 21.20 -8.68
C PRO A 128 25.50 21.75 -9.75
N LYS A 129 26.56 22.45 -9.34
CA LYS A 129 27.70 22.73 -10.24
C LYS A 129 28.31 21.39 -10.66
N SER A 130 27.75 20.82 -11.71
CA SER A 130 28.17 19.57 -12.32
C SER A 130 29.33 19.86 -13.27
N ARG A 131 30.31 18.96 -13.31
CA ARG A 131 31.33 18.93 -14.36
C ARG A 131 30.77 18.44 -15.70
N ASN A 132 29.58 17.84 -15.70
CA ASN A 132 28.88 17.42 -16.89
C ASN A 132 27.83 18.48 -17.27
N ASP A 133 27.71 18.75 -18.56
CA ASP A 133 26.59 19.54 -19.05
C ASP A 133 25.31 18.67 -18.97
N LEU A 134 24.31 19.14 -18.24
CA LEU A 134 23.05 18.42 -18.05
C LEU A 134 22.00 18.78 -19.10
N LEU A 135 22.28 19.81 -19.89
CA LEU A 135 21.42 20.29 -20.96
C LEU A 135 21.87 19.73 -22.31
N HIS A 136 23.09 19.22 -22.40
CA HIS A 136 23.69 18.71 -23.62
C HIS A 136 24.33 17.35 -23.37
N TYR A 137 24.26 16.47 -24.37
CA TYR A 137 25.00 15.23 -24.28
C TYR A 137 26.52 15.48 -24.34
N HIS A 138 27.28 14.70 -23.57
CA HIS A 138 28.74 14.67 -23.65
C HIS A 138 29.20 14.38 -25.09
N PRO A 139 30.33 14.91 -25.59
CA PRO A 139 30.79 14.67 -26.96
C PRO A 139 30.92 13.19 -27.35
N LYS A 140 31.19 12.32 -26.36
CA LYS A 140 31.27 10.86 -26.52
C LYS A 140 29.96 10.12 -26.20
N TRP A 141 28.81 10.78 -26.18
CA TRP A 141 27.52 10.17 -25.76
C TRP A 141 27.09 8.94 -26.55
N LYS A 142 27.62 8.77 -27.77
CA LYS A 142 27.35 7.61 -28.63
C LYS A 142 28.05 6.35 -28.15
N THR A 143 29.13 6.48 -27.39
CA THR A 143 29.96 5.35 -26.99
C THR A 143 30.14 5.29 -25.48
N TRP A 144 30.10 4.08 -24.95
CA TRP A 144 30.43 3.76 -23.57
C TRP A 144 31.67 2.87 -23.53
N PRO A 145 32.44 2.89 -22.44
CA PRO A 145 33.57 1.99 -22.28
C PRO A 145 33.11 0.53 -22.21
N GLY A 146 33.69 -0.35 -23.01
CA GLY A 146 33.49 -1.80 -22.90
C GLY A 146 34.28 -2.39 -21.73
N THR A 147 35.43 -1.78 -21.42
CA THR A 147 36.27 -2.14 -20.27
C THR A 147 36.60 -0.88 -19.47
N LEU A 148 36.67 -1.00 -18.15
CA LEU A 148 37.05 0.05 -17.21
C LEU A 148 38.18 -0.44 -16.31
N VAL A 149 39.21 0.38 -16.10
CA VAL A 149 40.26 0.18 -15.11
C VAL A 149 40.10 1.23 -14.02
N ILE A 150 39.90 0.78 -12.79
CA ILE A 150 39.71 1.64 -11.60
C ILE A 150 40.94 1.51 -10.69
N SER A 151 41.51 2.64 -10.27
CA SER A 151 42.64 2.73 -9.34
C SER A 151 42.63 4.01 -8.49
N GLY A 152 43.55 4.12 -7.52
CA GLY A 152 43.84 5.35 -6.77
C GLY A 152 43.21 5.47 -5.38
N ASP A 153 42.60 4.40 -4.88
CA ASP A 153 42.19 4.25 -3.47
C ASP A 153 43.30 3.62 -2.63
N ASP A 154 43.41 3.97 -1.35
CA ASP A 154 44.46 3.43 -0.46
C ASP A 154 44.15 1.99 0.00
N ASP A 155 42.88 1.56 -0.08
CA ASP A 155 42.41 0.26 0.45
C ASP A 155 42.45 -0.90 -0.57
N ASP A 156 42.83 -0.66 -1.83
CA ASP A 156 42.82 -1.60 -2.99
C ASP A 156 41.50 -2.38 -3.25
N ALA A 157 40.51 -2.29 -2.36
CA ALA A 157 39.33 -3.16 -2.30
C ALA A 157 38.45 -3.07 -3.55
N ILE A 158 38.43 -1.90 -4.19
CA ILE A 158 37.64 -1.61 -5.39
C ILE A 158 38.46 -1.56 -6.68
N HIS A 159 39.79 -1.69 -6.60
CA HIS A 159 40.67 -1.60 -7.76
C HIS A 159 40.45 -2.78 -8.70
N GLY A 160 40.82 -2.58 -9.96
CA GLY A 160 40.89 -3.64 -10.95
C GLY A 160 40.13 -3.33 -12.24
N THR A 161 39.96 -4.37 -13.04
CA THR A 161 39.37 -4.30 -14.38
C THR A 161 37.92 -4.75 -14.35
N TYR A 162 37.03 -3.86 -14.75
CA TYR A 162 35.59 -4.10 -14.85
C TYR A 162 35.20 -4.22 -16.32
N ARG A 163 34.51 -5.29 -16.68
CA ARG A 163 34.05 -5.55 -18.05
C ARG A 163 32.56 -5.28 -18.16
N LYS A 164 32.15 -4.60 -19.23
CA LYS A 164 30.74 -4.31 -19.48
C LYS A 164 29.97 -5.61 -19.66
N THR A 165 28.89 -5.75 -18.93
CA THR A 165 28.01 -6.91 -19.02
C THR A 165 26.94 -6.71 -20.10
N PRO A 166 26.51 -7.79 -20.78
CA PRO A 166 25.38 -7.75 -21.69
C PRO A 166 24.08 -7.62 -20.89
N CYS A 167 23.68 -6.39 -20.60
CA CYS A 167 22.42 -6.06 -19.94
C CYS A 167 21.68 -5.06 -20.82
N ARG A 168 20.55 -5.48 -21.42
CA ARG A 168 19.70 -4.60 -22.24
C ARG A 168 18.38 -4.37 -21.51
N HIS A 169 17.91 -3.13 -21.48
CA HIS A 169 16.63 -2.75 -20.88
C HIS A 169 16.49 -3.17 -19.40
N THR A 170 17.60 -3.16 -18.66
CA THR A 170 17.62 -3.48 -17.23
C THR A 170 17.39 -2.23 -16.39
N VAL A 171 17.12 -2.43 -15.10
CA VAL A 171 16.86 -1.37 -14.12
C VAL A 171 18.05 -0.41 -13.92
N VAL A 172 19.25 -0.80 -14.34
CA VAL A 172 20.47 0.03 -14.31
C VAL A 172 20.79 0.69 -15.66
N LEU A 173 19.77 0.88 -16.51
CA LEU A 173 19.87 1.57 -17.81
C LEU A 173 20.95 1.00 -18.74
N SER A 174 21.14 -0.33 -18.72
CA SER A 174 22.16 -1.06 -19.49
C SER A 174 23.63 -0.67 -19.16
N ALA A 175 23.82 0.08 -18.07
CA ALA A 175 25.10 0.56 -17.57
C ALA A 175 25.53 -0.32 -16.40
N LEU A 176 26.07 -1.50 -16.69
CA LEU A 176 26.57 -2.45 -15.71
C LEU A 176 27.93 -2.99 -16.15
N TRP A 177 28.95 -2.77 -15.34
CA TRP A 177 30.27 -3.36 -15.49
C TRP A 177 30.56 -4.25 -14.28
N ARG A 178 31.29 -5.34 -14.51
CA ARG A 178 31.60 -6.34 -13.50
C ARG A 178 33.11 -6.56 -13.42
N ARG A 179 33.66 -6.49 -12.22
CA ARG A 179 34.94 -7.08 -11.84
C ARG A 179 34.67 -8.50 -11.34
N ASP A 180 35.35 -9.49 -11.90
CA ASP A 180 35.23 -10.86 -11.44
C ASP A 180 35.83 -11.04 -10.05
N ALA A 181 35.32 -12.02 -9.31
CA ALA A 181 35.88 -12.39 -8.01
C ALA A 181 37.28 -12.99 -8.22
N THR A 182 38.20 -12.65 -7.33
CA THR A 182 39.51 -13.30 -7.18
C THR A 182 39.51 -14.10 -5.87
N PRO A 183 40.54 -14.92 -5.59
CA PRO A 183 40.68 -15.56 -4.28
C PRO A 183 40.64 -14.56 -3.11
N ASP A 184 41.17 -13.36 -3.32
CA ASP A 184 41.34 -12.35 -2.27
C ASP A 184 40.23 -11.29 -2.26
N THR A 185 39.44 -11.16 -3.34
CA THR A 185 38.43 -10.10 -3.45
C THR A 185 37.11 -10.60 -4.05
N PRO A 186 35.96 -10.18 -3.52
CA PRO A 186 34.67 -10.54 -4.09
C PRO A 186 34.45 -9.85 -5.44
N ALA A 187 33.50 -10.39 -6.21
CA ALA A 187 33.02 -9.72 -7.41
C ALA A 187 32.42 -8.35 -7.05
N LEU A 188 32.67 -7.36 -7.90
CA LEU A 188 32.12 -6.01 -7.74
C LEU A 188 31.47 -5.55 -9.04
N TYR A 189 30.49 -4.68 -8.89
CA TYR A 189 29.68 -4.15 -9.97
C TYR A 189 29.69 -2.64 -9.92
N LEU A 190 29.91 -2.01 -11.07
CA LEU A 190 29.69 -0.58 -11.28
C LEU A 190 28.39 -0.42 -12.06
N TYR A 191 27.46 0.37 -11.54
CA TYR A 191 26.22 0.70 -12.26
C TYR A 191 25.65 2.08 -11.94
N LEU A 192 24.68 2.52 -12.74
CA LEU A 192 23.93 3.76 -12.50
C LEU A 192 22.70 3.46 -11.63
N ARG A 193 22.66 4.04 -10.42
CA ARG A 193 21.48 4.05 -9.56
C ARG A 193 20.59 5.22 -9.96
N PRO A 194 19.33 4.97 -10.37
CA PRO A 194 18.44 6.04 -10.79
C PRO A 194 18.01 6.91 -9.61
N ASP A 195 17.94 8.23 -9.81
CA ASP A 195 17.19 9.10 -8.90
C ASP A 195 15.70 9.06 -9.29
N ILE A 196 14.97 8.17 -8.61
CA ILE A 196 13.54 7.93 -8.85
C ILE A 196 12.71 9.20 -8.58
N MET A 197 13.12 10.01 -7.61
CA MET A 197 12.42 11.25 -7.26
C MET A 197 12.69 12.37 -8.25
N ARG A 198 13.65 12.18 -9.17
CA ARG A 198 14.06 13.16 -10.19
C ARG A 198 14.45 14.50 -9.56
N THR A 199 14.98 14.46 -8.33
CA THR A 199 15.41 15.64 -7.58
C THR A 199 16.85 16.03 -7.88
N GLY A 200 17.60 15.14 -8.51
CA GLY A 200 19.00 15.26 -8.90
C GLY A 200 19.35 14.27 -10.01
N LEU A 201 20.66 14.01 -10.13
CA LEU A 201 21.22 13.13 -11.15
C LEU A 201 21.24 11.68 -10.69
N ASP A 202 21.16 10.77 -11.66
CA ASP A 202 21.50 9.37 -11.45
C ASP A 202 22.95 9.27 -10.94
N VAL A 203 23.18 8.40 -9.97
CA VAL A 203 24.47 8.28 -9.28
C VAL A 203 25.14 6.98 -9.68
N ALA A 204 26.37 7.05 -10.18
CA ALA A 204 27.17 5.86 -10.40
C ALA A 204 27.68 5.31 -9.06
N VAL A 205 27.54 4.01 -8.85
CA VAL A 205 27.88 3.35 -7.59
C VAL A 205 28.63 2.05 -7.84
N LEU A 206 29.48 1.69 -6.89
CA LEU A 206 30.13 0.38 -6.79
C LEU A 206 29.45 -0.45 -5.70
N SER A 207 29.17 -1.71 -5.98
CA SER A 207 28.43 -2.62 -5.11
C SER A 207 28.85 -4.08 -5.33
N PRO A 208 28.78 -4.95 -4.30
CA PRO A 208 28.99 -6.39 -4.45
C PRO A 208 27.81 -7.10 -5.13
N THR A 209 26.72 -6.39 -5.39
CA THR A 209 25.54 -6.90 -6.12
C THR A 209 25.28 -6.04 -7.36
N PRO A 210 24.65 -6.57 -8.42
CA PRO A 210 24.37 -5.80 -9.64
C PRO A 210 23.08 -4.95 -9.56
N ALA A 211 22.44 -4.84 -8.39
CA ALA A 211 21.12 -4.24 -8.25
C ALA A 211 21.10 -3.17 -7.14
N TYR A 212 20.71 -1.94 -7.49
CA TYR A 212 20.52 -0.86 -6.51
C TYR A 212 19.42 -1.18 -5.47
N CYS A 213 18.50 -2.10 -5.78
CA CYS A 213 17.47 -2.53 -4.84
C CYS A 213 18.06 -3.24 -3.62
N ASP A 214 19.26 -3.83 -3.74
CA ASP A 214 19.92 -4.58 -2.68
C ASP A 214 20.58 -3.63 -1.66
N ARG A 215 20.77 -2.33 -1.99
CA ARG A 215 21.32 -1.31 -1.08
C ARG A 215 22.67 -1.66 -0.44
N MET A 216 23.48 -2.40 -1.19
CA MET A 216 24.79 -2.90 -0.77
C MET A 216 25.93 -2.02 -1.28
N GLU A 217 25.66 -0.80 -1.74
CA GLU A 217 26.68 0.07 -2.32
C GLU A 217 27.80 0.37 -1.31
N VAL A 218 29.04 0.29 -1.78
CA VAL A 218 30.26 0.56 -0.99
C VAL A 218 30.93 1.86 -1.38
N CYS A 219 30.62 2.40 -2.56
CA CYS A 219 31.19 3.66 -3.03
C CYS A 219 30.24 4.36 -4.02
N GLU A 220 30.16 5.68 -3.91
CA GLU A 220 29.40 6.54 -4.81
C GLU A 220 30.34 7.49 -5.55
N LEU A 221 30.18 7.58 -6.86
CA LEU A 221 30.98 8.44 -7.72
C LEU A 221 30.26 9.77 -7.85
N HIS A 222 30.96 10.85 -7.51
CA HIS A 222 30.41 12.18 -7.62
C HIS A 222 30.37 12.61 -9.09
N ASP A 223 29.15 12.78 -9.61
CA ASP A 223 28.91 13.42 -10.89
C ASP A 223 29.72 12.77 -12.03
N TRP A 224 29.66 11.44 -12.07
CA TRP A 224 30.33 10.62 -13.07
C TRP A 224 29.31 10.02 -14.03
N ILE A 225 29.64 10.06 -15.31
CA ILE A 225 28.92 9.37 -16.39
C ILE A 225 29.92 8.44 -17.12
N PRO A 226 29.46 7.37 -17.79
CA PRO A 226 30.34 6.41 -18.45
C PRO A 226 31.34 7.04 -19.44
N GLU A 227 30.92 8.10 -20.12
CA GLU A 227 31.71 8.82 -21.11
C GLU A 227 32.96 9.49 -20.51
N ASN A 228 32.94 9.81 -19.21
CA ASN A 228 34.06 10.44 -18.51
C ASN A 228 35.28 9.51 -18.41
N ALA A 229 35.07 8.20 -18.52
CA ALA A 229 36.17 7.24 -18.55
C ALA A 229 36.89 7.21 -19.91
N LEU A 230 36.31 7.79 -20.97
CA LEU A 230 36.91 7.77 -22.30
C LEU A 230 37.74 9.03 -22.58
N ALA A 231 37.73 10.04 -21.72
CA ALA A 231 38.43 11.31 -21.91
C ALA A 231 39.43 11.54 -20.77
N GLU A 232 40.68 11.85 -21.13
CA GLU A 232 41.81 11.82 -20.19
C GLU A 232 41.66 12.87 -19.08
N GLU A 233 41.18 14.05 -19.46
CA GLU A 233 40.84 15.17 -18.60
C GLU A 233 39.80 14.84 -17.51
N THR A 234 38.97 13.80 -17.71
CA THR A 234 37.89 13.41 -16.81
C THR A 234 38.11 12.08 -16.08
N HIS A 235 39.23 11.40 -16.32
CA HIS A 235 39.55 10.11 -15.68
C HIS A 235 39.54 10.19 -14.15
N ALA A 236 39.93 11.34 -13.59
CA ALA A 236 39.94 11.53 -12.15
C ALA A 236 38.56 11.94 -11.62
N THR A 237 38.01 11.15 -10.69
CA THR A 237 36.65 11.31 -10.17
C THR A 237 36.66 11.34 -8.65
N ARG A 238 35.96 12.32 -8.06
CA ARG A 238 35.75 12.37 -6.61
C ARG A 238 34.76 11.28 -6.22
N VAL A 239 35.00 10.64 -5.10
CA VAL A 239 34.16 9.56 -4.60
C VAL A 239 33.83 9.69 -3.13
N ARG A 240 32.76 9.02 -2.73
CA ARG A 240 32.31 8.88 -1.34
C ARG A 240 32.23 7.41 -1.00
N PHE A 241 33.12 6.94 -0.14
CA PHE A 241 33.10 5.57 0.36
C PHE A 241 32.04 5.42 1.45
N LEU A 242 31.20 4.41 1.29
CA LEU A 242 30.13 4.06 2.22
C LEU A 242 30.65 2.99 3.16
N ARG A 243 31.34 3.42 4.21
CA ARG A 243 31.88 2.52 5.22
C ARG A 243 30.81 2.14 6.24
N TRP A 244 30.85 0.87 6.60
CA TRP A 244 30.04 0.28 7.65
C TRP A 244 31.01 -0.22 8.71
N ARG A 245 30.68 0.02 9.98
CA ARG A 245 31.45 -0.48 11.10
C ARG A 245 30.57 -1.41 11.91
N ASP A 246 31.17 -2.50 12.39
CA ASP A 246 30.50 -3.41 13.31
C ASP A 246 30.02 -2.64 14.54
N ALA A 247 28.78 -2.91 14.92
CA ALA A 247 28.14 -2.39 16.12
C ALA A 247 27.59 -3.58 16.92
N PRO A 248 28.46 -4.43 17.48
CA PRO A 248 28.04 -5.59 18.28
C PRO A 248 27.22 -5.19 19.52
N GLU A 249 27.32 -3.93 19.95
CA GLU A 249 26.51 -3.35 21.02
C GLU A 249 25.06 -3.11 20.63
N LEU A 250 24.72 -3.01 19.34
CA LEU A 250 23.34 -2.88 18.89
C LEU A 250 22.61 -4.21 19.08
N LYS A 251 21.81 -4.25 20.14
CA LYS A 251 20.84 -5.31 20.39
C LYS A 251 19.47 -4.83 19.90
N LEU A 252 18.88 -5.57 18.96
CA LEU A 252 17.47 -5.40 18.66
C LEU A 252 16.69 -6.18 19.72
N GLU A 253 16.33 -5.50 20.80
CA GLU A 253 15.33 -6.02 21.73
C GLU A 253 13.97 -5.72 21.14
N VAL A 254 13.33 -6.75 20.56
CA VAL A 254 11.91 -6.69 20.26
C VAL A 254 11.23 -6.88 21.61
N PRO A 255 10.60 -5.85 22.19
CA PRO A 255 9.88 -6.05 23.44
C PRO A 255 8.85 -7.13 23.19
N ALA A 256 8.81 -8.14 24.07
CA ALA A 256 7.74 -9.11 24.05
C ALA A 256 6.43 -8.32 24.05
N PRO A 257 5.50 -8.57 23.11
CA PRO A 257 4.18 -7.95 23.16
C PRO A 257 3.63 -8.21 24.55
N ARG A 258 3.51 -7.14 25.36
CA ARG A 258 3.03 -7.25 26.74
C ARG A 258 1.54 -7.51 26.78
N ALA A 259 0.83 -7.10 25.72
CA ALA A 259 -0.52 -7.55 25.48
C ALA A 259 -0.50 -9.06 25.26
N THR A 260 -1.34 -9.76 26.02
CA THR A 260 -1.77 -11.13 25.71
C THR A 260 -3.14 -11.05 25.02
N THR A 261 -3.66 -12.14 24.48
CA THR A 261 -5.08 -12.17 24.12
C THR A 261 -5.76 -12.92 25.25
N GLU A 262 -6.71 -12.27 25.90
CA GLU A 262 -7.67 -13.03 26.69
C GLU A 262 -8.82 -13.39 25.77
N MET A 263 -9.01 -14.69 25.58
CA MET A 263 -10.22 -15.21 24.98
C MET A 263 -11.28 -15.27 26.08
N GLU A 264 -12.36 -14.52 25.91
CA GLU A 264 -13.55 -14.75 26.72
C GLU A 264 -14.01 -16.21 26.53
N GLY A 265 -14.41 -16.85 27.62
CA GLY A 265 -14.90 -18.23 27.58
C GLY A 265 -16.14 -18.40 26.69
N GLY A 266 -16.23 -19.54 26.01
CA GLY A 266 -17.35 -19.90 25.14
C GLY A 266 -17.13 -19.56 23.66
N SER A 267 -17.94 -20.15 22.78
CA SER A 267 -17.82 -19.89 21.33
C SER A 267 -18.29 -18.47 20.97
N PHE A 268 -17.63 -17.82 20.00
CA PHE A 268 -18.05 -16.50 19.50
C PHE A 268 -19.52 -16.49 19.04
N HIS A 269 -19.96 -17.60 18.43
CA HIS A 269 -21.33 -17.76 17.91
C HIS A 269 -22.36 -17.85 19.04
N ALA A 270 -22.05 -18.52 20.16
CA ALA A 270 -22.93 -18.54 21.32
C ALA A 270 -23.10 -17.11 21.89
N ARG A 271 -22.00 -16.36 22.01
CA ARG A 271 -22.02 -14.96 22.47
C ARG A 271 -22.76 -14.03 21.51
N LEU A 272 -22.70 -14.30 20.21
CA LEU A 272 -23.46 -13.55 19.21
C LEU A 272 -24.98 -13.72 19.38
N GLU A 273 -25.43 -14.92 19.75
CA GLU A 273 -26.86 -15.19 20.03
C GLU A 273 -27.31 -14.62 21.39
N GLU A 274 -26.41 -14.61 22.39
CA GLU A 274 -26.65 -14.09 23.75
C GLU A 274 -26.55 -12.55 23.86
N GLY A 275 -25.74 -11.90 23.01
CA GLY A 275 -25.35 -10.48 23.06
C GLY A 275 -26.47 -9.44 22.86
N LYS A 276 -27.74 -9.84 22.90
CA LYS A 276 -28.88 -8.93 22.75
C LYS A 276 -29.09 -7.98 23.94
N ALA A 277 -28.44 -8.22 25.09
CA ALA A 277 -28.59 -7.41 26.30
C ALA A 277 -27.37 -6.53 26.67
N THR A 278 -26.15 -6.85 26.21
CA THR A 278 -24.90 -6.24 26.72
C THR A 278 -23.99 -5.63 25.64
N GLY A 279 -24.40 -5.65 24.37
CA GLY A 279 -23.64 -5.10 23.25
C GLY A 279 -23.02 -6.18 22.35
N PRO A 280 -22.32 -5.80 21.27
CA PRO A 280 -21.75 -6.77 20.34
C PRO A 280 -20.65 -7.63 21.00
N PRO A 281 -20.48 -8.89 20.58
CA PRO A 281 -19.52 -9.79 21.20
C PRO A 281 -18.08 -9.28 21.03
N VAL A 282 -17.26 -9.51 22.06
CA VAL A 282 -15.83 -9.20 22.02
C VAL A 282 -15.13 -10.17 21.07
N LEU A 283 -14.57 -9.61 20.00
CA LEU A 283 -13.71 -10.35 19.08
C LEU A 283 -12.38 -10.65 19.77
N CYS A 284 -11.80 -9.66 20.45
CA CYS A 284 -10.61 -9.83 21.27
C CYS A 284 -10.43 -8.65 22.24
N ALA A 285 -9.78 -8.92 23.38
CA ALA A 285 -9.28 -7.94 24.31
C ALA A 285 -7.75 -7.97 24.35
N LEU A 286 -7.14 -6.79 24.47
CA LEU A 286 -5.69 -6.58 24.56
C LEU A 286 -5.40 -5.95 25.93
N PRO A 287 -5.17 -6.75 26.98
CA PRO A 287 -4.89 -6.27 28.32
C PRO A 287 -3.43 -5.79 28.47
N GLY A 288 -3.15 -5.12 29.58
CA GLY A 288 -1.80 -4.64 29.91
C GLY A 288 -1.45 -3.30 29.24
N LEU A 289 -2.44 -2.47 28.92
CA LEU A 289 -2.20 -1.11 28.47
C LEU A 289 -1.71 -0.22 29.61
N GLU A 290 -0.58 0.43 29.39
CA GLU A 290 -0.07 1.45 30.30
C GLU A 290 -1.00 2.69 30.28
N GLU A 291 -1.12 3.36 31.42
CA GLU A 291 -1.93 4.58 31.58
C GLU A 291 -1.63 5.65 30.53
N GLU A 292 -0.35 5.80 30.16
CA GLU A 292 0.07 6.75 29.14
C GLU A 292 -0.43 6.38 27.74
N VAL A 293 -0.46 5.08 27.43
CA VAL A 293 -0.99 4.56 26.16
C VAL A 293 -2.49 4.77 26.11
N MET A 294 -3.22 4.45 27.18
CA MET A 294 -4.66 4.70 27.27
C MET A 294 -4.98 6.18 27.12
N ARG A 295 -4.25 7.06 27.82
CA ARG A 295 -4.39 8.51 27.69
C ARG A 295 -4.12 9.00 26.26
N SER A 296 -3.13 8.42 25.58
CA SER A 296 -2.82 8.74 24.19
C SER A 296 -3.96 8.35 23.24
N MET A 297 -4.53 7.14 23.40
CA MET A 297 -5.65 6.64 22.60
C MET A 297 -6.93 7.46 22.81
N LEU A 298 -7.17 7.92 24.03
CA LEU A 298 -8.37 8.68 24.38
C LEU A 298 -8.22 10.20 24.17
N ARG A 299 -7.02 10.68 23.81
CA ARG A 299 -6.69 12.12 23.70
C ARG A 299 -7.64 12.91 22.78
N HIS A 300 -8.21 12.25 21.77
CA HIS A 300 -9.05 12.89 20.76
C HIS A 300 -10.50 12.40 20.80
N THR A 301 -10.88 11.66 21.84
CA THR A 301 -12.25 11.22 22.07
C THR A 301 -12.96 12.28 22.92
N ALA A 302 -13.97 12.93 22.36
CA ALA A 302 -14.67 14.05 23.00
C ALA A 302 -15.47 13.65 24.26
N GLU A 303 -15.80 12.37 24.41
CA GLU A 303 -16.62 11.82 25.50
C GLU A 303 -15.81 11.06 26.56
N ALA A 304 -14.51 11.37 26.70
CA ALA A 304 -13.65 10.75 27.70
C ALA A 304 -13.90 11.25 29.14
N GLY A 305 -15.16 11.34 29.57
CA GLY A 305 -15.54 11.59 30.97
C GLY A 305 -15.08 10.46 31.91
N ASP A 306 -15.67 10.37 33.11
CA ASP A 306 -15.33 9.33 34.11
C ASP A 306 -15.94 7.95 33.82
N ALA A 307 -16.30 7.66 32.56
CA ALA A 307 -16.79 6.34 32.18
C ALA A 307 -15.66 5.30 32.26
N ASP A 308 -15.97 4.13 32.82
CA ASP A 308 -15.03 3.00 32.95
C ASP A 308 -14.64 2.43 31.58
N VAL A 309 -15.60 2.36 30.64
CA VAL A 309 -15.38 1.90 29.26
C VAL A 309 -15.63 3.06 28.31
N VAL A 310 -14.60 3.49 27.60
CA VAL A 310 -14.66 4.66 26.71
C VAL A 310 -14.55 4.20 25.25
N PRO A 311 -15.59 4.41 24.41
CA PRO A 311 -15.52 4.10 22.99
C PRO A 311 -14.55 5.02 22.25
N ILE A 312 -13.80 4.48 21.29
CA ILE A 312 -12.92 5.25 20.41
C ILE A 312 -13.69 5.60 19.14
N ASP A 313 -13.89 6.89 18.90
CA ASP A 313 -14.46 7.35 17.63
C ASP A 313 -13.46 7.12 16.48
N LEU A 314 -13.80 6.21 15.55
CA LEU A 314 -13.00 5.88 14.37
C LEU A 314 -13.55 6.48 13.06
N VAL A 315 -14.67 7.19 13.09
CA VAL A 315 -15.39 7.64 11.87
C VAL A 315 -15.63 9.16 11.87
N GLY A 316 -15.80 9.78 13.03
CA GLY A 316 -16.09 11.20 13.16
C GLY A 316 -14.90 12.11 12.89
N LYS A 317 -15.00 13.36 13.34
CA LYS A 317 -14.05 14.45 13.01
C LYS A 317 -12.59 14.11 13.33
N MET A 318 -12.36 13.29 14.37
CA MET A 318 -11.03 12.84 14.79
C MET A 318 -10.72 11.39 14.41
N GLY A 319 -11.64 10.70 13.74
CA GLY A 319 -11.57 9.28 13.43
C GLY A 319 -10.30 8.86 12.70
N SER A 320 -9.82 9.67 11.75
CA SER A 320 -8.56 9.39 11.03
C SER A 320 -7.32 9.38 11.94
N ARG A 321 -7.29 10.23 12.98
CA ARG A 321 -6.17 10.27 13.94
C ARG A 321 -6.25 9.12 14.92
N ASN A 322 -7.44 8.82 15.42
CA ASN A 322 -7.69 7.69 16.31
C ASN A 322 -7.41 6.36 15.63
N ALA A 323 -7.87 6.19 14.39
CA ALA A 323 -7.55 5.02 13.57
C ALA A 323 -6.03 4.85 13.37
N LYS A 324 -5.29 5.95 13.20
CA LYS A 324 -3.83 5.88 13.10
C LYS A 324 -3.17 5.43 14.39
N GLN A 325 -3.60 5.94 15.55
CA GLN A 325 -3.08 5.51 16.85
C GLN A 325 -3.43 4.03 17.11
N LEU A 326 -4.66 3.63 16.81
CA LEU A 326 -5.10 2.25 16.88
C LEU A 326 -4.26 1.34 15.97
N SER A 327 -3.90 1.81 14.77
CA SER A 327 -3.03 1.09 13.83
C SER A 327 -1.67 0.77 14.42
N ILE A 328 -1.07 1.73 15.12
CA ILE A 328 0.26 1.57 15.71
C ILE A 328 0.23 0.55 16.85
N LEU A 329 -0.84 0.53 17.64
CA LEU A 329 -0.92 -0.24 18.89
C LEU A 329 -1.57 -1.63 18.70
N ALA A 330 -2.71 -1.69 18.03
CA ALA A 330 -3.55 -2.88 17.97
C ALA A 330 -3.27 -3.73 16.73
N ALA A 331 -2.98 -3.12 15.57
CA ALA A 331 -2.83 -3.88 14.34
C ALA A 331 -1.73 -4.97 14.41
N PRO A 332 -0.52 -4.69 14.94
CA PRO A 332 0.52 -5.72 15.05
C PRO A 332 0.09 -6.89 15.95
N SER A 333 -0.56 -6.59 17.07
CA SER A 333 -1.05 -7.59 18.03
C SER A 333 -2.15 -8.45 17.41
N LEU A 334 -3.13 -7.83 16.74
CA LEU A 334 -4.22 -8.53 16.06
C LEU A 334 -3.71 -9.45 14.94
N LEU A 335 -2.78 -8.96 14.11
CA LEU A 335 -2.18 -9.77 13.04
C LEU A 335 -1.36 -10.92 13.61
N LYS A 336 -0.59 -10.69 14.68
CA LYS A 336 0.13 -11.74 15.39
C LYS A 336 -0.83 -12.81 15.90
N TYR A 337 -1.92 -12.42 16.56
CA TYR A 337 -2.89 -13.37 17.10
C TYR A 337 -3.66 -14.13 16.05
N ALA A 338 -3.97 -13.48 14.92
CA ALA A 338 -4.54 -14.17 13.78
C ALA A 338 -3.57 -15.24 13.25
N ALA A 339 -2.28 -14.92 13.14
CA ALA A 339 -1.24 -15.86 12.71
C ALA A 339 -0.96 -16.99 13.71
N GLU A 340 -1.19 -16.74 15.00
CA GLU A 340 -1.09 -17.73 16.08
C GLU A 340 -2.40 -18.52 16.31
N GLU A 341 -3.42 -18.31 15.47
CA GLU A 341 -4.75 -18.95 15.59
C GLU A 341 -5.43 -18.70 16.95
N LYS A 342 -5.13 -17.54 17.57
CA LYS A 342 -5.68 -17.13 18.87
C LYS A 342 -6.92 -16.26 18.78
N LEU A 343 -7.35 -15.90 17.57
CA LEU A 343 -8.64 -15.25 17.37
C LEU A 343 -9.77 -16.28 17.49
N PRO A 344 -10.95 -15.90 18.01
CA PRO A 344 -12.07 -16.82 18.13
C PRO A 344 -12.71 -17.18 16.78
N LEU A 345 -12.25 -16.57 15.69
CA LEU A 345 -12.63 -16.85 14.31
C LEU A 345 -11.36 -17.05 13.48
N GLU A 346 -11.32 -18.15 12.73
CA GLU A 346 -10.29 -18.40 11.72
C GLU A 346 -10.43 -17.41 10.56
N LEU A 347 -9.29 -16.87 10.09
CA LEU A 347 -9.28 -16.01 8.91
C LEU A 347 -9.70 -16.78 7.65
N LEU A 348 -10.43 -16.12 6.76
CA LEU A 348 -10.95 -16.63 5.47
C LEU A 348 -11.93 -17.81 5.59
N ARG A 349 -12.27 -18.25 6.80
CA ARG A 349 -13.35 -19.21 7.03
C ARG A 349 -14.70 -18.50 6.98
N TRP A 350 -15.61 -19.06 6.20
CA TRP A 350 -17.00 -18.62 6.13
C TRP A 350 -17.84 -19.32 7.20
N TYR A 351 -18.69 -18.54 7.87
CA TYR A 351 -19.59 -18.98 8.91
C TYR A 351 -21.02 -18.61 8.52
N ASP A 352 -21.94 -19.55 8.71
CA ASP A 352 -23.36 -19.31 8.50
C ASP A 352 -23.89 -18.33 9.56
N LEU A 353 -24.67 -17.34 9.13
CA LEU A 353 -25.28 -16.34 10.01
C LEU A 353 -26.80 -16.53 10.03
N ALA A 354 -27.33 -16.94 11.18
CA ALA A 354 -28.76 -17.16 11.36
C ALA A 354 -29.55 -15.85 11.28
N HIS A 355 -30.78 -15.93 10.77
CA HIS A 355 -31.68 -14.79 10.73
C HIS A 355 -32.01 -14.29 12.15
N PRO A 356 -32.00 -12.95 12.38
CA PRO A 356 -32.39 -12.40 13.67
C PRO A 356 -33.87 -12.66 13.96
N LYS A 357 -34.20 -12.92 15.23
CA LYS A 357 -35.60 -13.07 15.69
C LYS A 357 -36.44 -11.81 15.49
N GLU A 358 -35.82 -10.63 15.55
CA GLU A 358 -36.47 -9.31 15.48
C GLU A 358 -36.62 -8.75 14.05
N GLY A 359 -36.27 -9.53 13.02
CA GLY A 359 -36.48 -9.15 11.64
C GLY A 359 -35.51 -9.83 10.67
N SER A 360 -35.91 -9.92 9.40
CA SER A 360 -35.09 -10.56 8.37
C SER A 360 -33.91 -9.70 7.93
N PHE A 361 -32.86 -10.35 7.42
CA PHE A 361 -31.73 -9.63 6.83
C PHE A 361 -32.22 -8.75 5.67
N GLY A 362 -31.64 -7.55 5.55
CA GLY A 362 -32.01 -6.59 4.51
C GLY A 362 -33.24 -5.71 4.76
N LEU A 363 -34.08 -6.03 5.75
CA LEU A 363 -35.29 -5.24 6.07
C LEU A 363 -35.18 -4.41 7.37
N CYS A 364 -34.04 -4.47 8.05
CA CYS A 364 -33.85 -3.80 9.34
C CYS A 364 -33.53 -2.31 9.17
N GLU A 365 -34.45 -1.43 9.59
CA GLU A 365 -34.28 0.05 9.56
C GLU A 365 -33.09 0.56 10.40
N ARG A 366 -32.69 -0.17 11.45
CA ARG A 366 -31.56 0.20 12.31
C ARG A 366 -30.21 0.02 11.60
N HIS A 367 -30.01 -1.10 10.91
CA HIS A 367 -28.74 -1.45 10.29
C HIS A 367 -28.62 -0.93 8.85
N TYR A 368 -29.76 -0.78 8.19
CA TYR A 368 -29.87 -0.21 6.85
C TYR A 368 -31.18 0.59 6.77
N PRO A 369 -31.17 1.92 6.99
CA PRO A 369 -32.38 2.73 6.95
C PRO A 369 -32.94 2.84 5.53
N SER A 370 -34.27 2.97 5.41
CA SER A 370 -34.96 3.14 4.13
C SER A 370 -34.63 4.49 3.49
N ARG A 371 -34.37 4.47 2.18
CA ARG A 371 -34.14 5.70 1.42
C ARG A 371 -35.44 6.51 1.30
N PRO A 372 -35.35 7.85 1.19
CA PRO A 372 -36.49 8.70 0.90
C PRO A 372 -37.23 8.26 -0.37
N ARG A 373 -38.55 8.48 -0.42
CA ARG A 373 -39.33 8.09 -1.59
C ARG A 373 -38.94 8.96 -2.80
N GLU A 374 -38.55 8.30 -3.89
CA GLU A 374 -38.25 8.97 -5.15
C GLU A 374 -39.54 9.50 -5.79
N LYS A 375 -39.57 10.80 -6.07
CA LYS A 375 -40.61 11.45 -6.87
C LYS A 375 -40.00 11.97 -8.16
N TRP A 376 -40.80 12.01 -9.23
CA TRP A 376 -40.36 12.55 -10.52
C TRP A 376 -41.04 13.88 -10.78
N LYS A 377 -40.24 14.92 -11.02
CA LYS A 377 -40.74 16.26 -11.33
C LYS A 377 -40.55 16.55 -12.81
N LYS A 378 -41.61 17.00 -13.47
CA LYS A 378 -41.55 17.51 -14.83
C LYS A 378 -40.95 18.92 -14.79
N VAL A 379 -39.79 19.09 -15.42
CA VAL A 379 -39.09 20.36 -15.56
C VAL A 379 -39.16 20.78 -17.02
N GLU A 380 -39.82 21.90 -17.26
CA GLU A 380 -39.91 22.50 -18.59
C GLU A 380 -38.76 23.50 -18.76
N GLY A 381 -37.98 23.33 -19.81
CA GLY A 381 -36.86 24.21 -20.14
C GLY A 381 -36.84 24.52 -21.63
N SER A 382 -35.93 25.41 -22.04
CA SER A 382 -35.65 25.62 -23.47
C SER A 382 -34.20 25.25 -23.77
N ALA A 383 -34.01 24.39 -24.78
CA ALA A 383 -32.71 24.08 -25.33
C ALA A 383 -32.70 24.47 -26.80
N ARG A 384 -31.82 25.40 -27.19
CA ARG A 384 -31.74 25.95 -28.57
C ARG A 384 -33.09 26.49 -29.08
N GLY A 385 -33.84 27.19 -28.22
CA GLY A 385 -35.11 27.82 -28.58
C GLY A 385 -36.30 26.87 -28.76
N LYS A 386 -36.14 25.56 -28.50
CA LYS A 386 -37.25 24.60 -28.46
C LYS A 386 -37.60 24.26 -27.02
N ALA A 387 -38.90 24.21 -26.71
CA ALA A 387 -39.39 23.71 -25.45
C ALA A 387 -39.00 22.24 -25.30
N THR A 388 -38.32 21.93 -24.20
CA THR A 388 -37.89 20.58 -23.84
C THR A 388 -38.41 20.26 -22.46
N VAL A 389 -39.08 19.11 -22.34
CA VAL A 389 -39.49 18.55 -21.06
C VAL A 389 -38.39 17.59 -20.60
N ARG A 390 -37.90 17.79 -19.37
CA ARG A 390 -37.02 16.83 -18.69
C ARG A 390 -37.70 16.38 -17.42
N HIS A 391 -37.50 15.12 -17.05
CA HIS A 391 -37.95 14.61 -15.76
C HIS A 391 -36.73 14.52 -14.85
N GLU A 392 -36.79 15.22 -13.73
CA GLU A 392 -35.74 15.22 -12.71
C GLU A 392 -36.21 14.45 -11.48
N ARG A 393 -35.28 13.75 -10.82
CA ARG A 393 -35.53 13.05 -9.56
C ARG A 393 -35.60 14.08 -8.44
N GLU A 394 -36.68 14.06 -7.68
CA GLU A 394 -36.90 14.90 -6.51
C GLU A 394 -37.07 13.98 -5.29
N PHE A 395 -36.38 14.32 -4.21
CA PHE A 395 -36.50 13.65 -2.91
C PHE A 395 -37.01 14.66 -1.91
N ASP A 396 -37.82 14.20 -0.96
CA ASP A 396 -38.26 15.03 0.15
C ASP A 396 -37.05 15.41 1.03
N ALA A 397 -36.91 16.70 1.35
CA ALA A 397 -35.76 17.22 2.06
C ALA A 397 -35.74 16.78 3.54
N GLU A 398 -36.90 16.68 4.18
CA GLU A 398 -37.03 16.24 5.57
C GLU A 398 -36.74 14.74 5.68
N GLU A 399 -37.33 13.93 4.80
CA GLU A 399 -37.04 12.49 4.72
C GLU A 399 -35.55 12.23 4.42
N SER A 400 -34.93 13.05 3.57
CA SER A 400 -33.50 12.95 3.24
C SER A 400 -32.60 13.27 4.44
N ASN A 401 -32.95 14.30 5.21
CA ASN A 401 -32.23 14.63 6.45
C ASN A 401 -32.41 13.54 7.51
N GLU A 402 -33.62 13.02 7.68
CA GLU A 402 -33.90 11.91 8.60
C GLU A 402 -33.11 10.64 8.20
N PHE A 403 -33.10 10.30 6.92
CA PHE A 403 -32.31 9.18 6.39
C PHE A 403 -30.81 9.38 6.66
N TYR A 404 -30.29 10.58 6.46
CA TYR A 404 -28.88 10.89 6.74
C TYR A 404 -28.55 10.77 8.23
N HIS A 405 -29.41 11.25 9.13
CA HIS A 405 -29.23 11.06 10.57
C HIS A 405 -29.26 9.59 10.98
N LYS A 406 -30.19 8.80 10.43
CA LYS A 406 -30.23 7.35 10.67
C LYS A 406 -28.98 6.64 10.14
N LEU A 407 -28.45 7.06 8.99
CA LEU A 407 -27.19 6.52 8.46
C LEU A 407 -25.98 6.82 9.35
N LEU A 408 -25.93 8.00 9.97
CA LEU A 408 -24.86 8.36 10.91
C LEU A 408 -24.98 7.61 12.25
N GLN A 409 -26.21 7.35 12.70
CA GLN A 409 -26.50 6.64 13.96
C GLN A 409 -26.47 5.11 13.83
N ARG A 410 -26.28 4.58 12.62
CA ARG A 410 -26.27 3.13 12.41
C ARG A 410 -25.13 2.48 13.20
N PRO A 411 -25.36 1.33 13.84
CA PRO A 411 -24.29 0.59 14.50
C PRO A 411 -23.19 0.21 13.50
N PRO A 412 -21.89 0.40 13.84
CA PRO A 412 -20.81 -0.09 13.01
C PRO A 412 -20.64 -1.61 13.17
N ALA A 413 -20.03 -2.26 12.16
CA ALA A 413 -19.71 -3.69 12.25
C ALA A 413 -18.54 -3.97 13.21
N PHE A 414 -17.69 -2.97 13.47
CA PHE A 414 -16.60 -3.03 14.43
C PHE A 414 -16.69 -1.87 15.41
N GLU A 415 -16.52 -2.16 16.69
CA GLU A 415 -16.44 -1.18 17.77
C GLU A 415 -15.15 -1.37 18.54
N VAL A 416 -14.52 -0.27 18.94
CA VAL A 416 -13.27 -0.29 19.69
C VAL A 416 -13.41 0.59 20.90
N SER A 417 -13.04 0.09 22.08
CA SER A 417 -13.15 0.83 23.34
C SER A 417 -11.95 0.56 24.24
N VAL A 418 -11.58 1.52 25.08
CA VAL A 418 -10.64 1.32 26.18
C VAL A 418 -11.43 1.05 27.46
N ASP A 419 -11.16 -0.07 28.11
CA ASP A 419 -11.64 -0.41 29.44
C ASP A 419 -10.55 -0.01 30.44
N ARG A 420 -10.80 1.10 31.15
CA ARG A 420 -9.82 1.72 32.07
C ARG A 420 -9.57 0.84 33.29
N PRO A 421 -10.59 0.33 34.02
CA PRO A 421 -10.34 -0.53 35.18
C PRO A 421 -9.53 -1.78 34.86
N GLN A 422 -9.73 -2.40 33.70
CA GLN A 422 -9.01 -3.60 33.30
C GLN A 422 -7.75 -3.32 32.49
N HIS A 423 -7.39 -2.05 32.27
CA HIS A 423 -6.23 -1.65 31.48
C HIS A 423 -6.16 -2.33 30.11
N GLN A 424 -7.26 -2.35 29.36
CA GLN A 424 -7.34 -3.12 28.12
C GLN A 424 -8.01 -2.40 26.95
N LEU A 425 -7.58 -2.73 25.73
CA LEU A 425 -8.26 -2.34 24.50
C LEU A 425 -9.19 -3.47 24.08
N VAL A 426 -10.48 -3.18 23.94
CA VAL A 426 -11.49 -4.15 23.57
C VAL A 426 -11.97 -3.88 22.14
N VAL A 427 -11.87 -4.90 21.28
CA VAL A 427 -12.40 -4.88 19.91
C VAL A 427 -13.62 -5.78 19.87
N ARG A 428 -14.77 -5.22 19.50
CA ARG A 428 -16.04 -5.93 19.31
C ARG A 428 -16.38 -6.01 17.83
N MET A 429 -17.04 -7.08 17.44
CA MET A 429 -17.49 -7.30 16.07
C MET A 429 -18.94 -7.72 16.04
N ASN A 430 -19.74 -7.07 15.19
CA ASN A 430 -21.13 -7.39 14.94
C ASN A 430 -21.36 -7.80 13.48
N PRO A 431 -21.27 -9.10 13.15
CA PRO A 431 -21.49 -9.58 11.78
C PRO A 431 -22.94 -9.38 11.30
N LEU A 432 -23.92 -9.21 12.20
CA LEU A 432 -25.31 -8.93 11.81
C LEU A 432 -25.44 -7.63 11.03
N VAL A 433 -24.63 -6.61 11.37
CA VAL A 433 -24.60 -5.33 10.65
C VAL A 433 -24.23 -5.56 9.18
N ALA A 434 -23.15 -6.33 8.94
CA ALA A 434 -22.70 -6.66 7.59
C ALA A 434 -23.73 -7.50 6.83
N GLY A 435 -24.33 -8.49 7.50
CA GLY A 435 -25.37 -9.33 6.93
C GLY A 435 -26.62 -8.53 6.51
N HIS A 436 -27.08 -7.59 7.33
CA HIS A 436 -28.20 -6.73 6.97
C HIS A 436 -27.89 -5.83 5.77
N GLN A 437 -26.67 -5.30 5.66
CA GLN A 437 -26.29 -4.44 4.54
C GLN A 437 -26.15 -5.21 3.24
N ALA A 438 -25.51 -6.38 3.25
CA ALA A 438 -25.41 -7.24 2.07
C ALA A 438 -26.80 -7.68 1.57
N ALA A 439 -27.65 -8.19 2.47
CA ALA A 439 -28.98 -8.67 2.09
C ALA A 439 -29.95 -7.55 1.67
N ALA A 440 -29.74 -6.31 2.10
CA ALA A 440 -30.63 -5.21 1.73
C ALA A 440 -30.65 -4.94 0.22
N HIS A 441 -29.54 -5.17 -0.46
CA HIS A 441 -29.44 -5.05 -1.92
C HIS A 441 -30.25 -6.12 -2.66
N LEU A 442 -30.47 -7.27 -2.03
CA LEU A 442 -31.25 -8.38 -2.60
C LEU A 442 -32.76 -8.26 -2.34
N ALA A 443 -33.14 -7.74 -1.17
CA ALA A 443 -34.53 -7.73 -0.72
C ALA A 443 -35.25 -6.38 -0.89
N ARG A 444 -34.60 -5.25 -0.57
CA ARG A 444 -35.30 -3.96 -0.43
C ARG A 444 -35.57 -3.30 -1.79
N GLY A 445 -36.74 -2.65 -1.91
CA GLY A 445 -37.14 -1.88 -3.10
C GLY A 445 -37.65 -2.72 -4.27
N ARG A 446 -37.65 -4.05 -4.12
CA ARG A 446 -38.12 -5.01 -5.14
C ARG A 446 -39.57 -5.48 -4.93
N GLY A 447 -40.27 -4.93 -3.93
CA GLY A 447 -41.61 -5.40 -3.54
C GLY A 447 -41.63 -6.80 -2.91
N LEU A 448 -40.46 -7.34 -2.58
CA LEU A 448 -40.29 -8.65 -1.97
C LEU A 448 -40.54 -8.53 -0.46
N GLY A 449 -41.47 -9.34 0.06
CA GLY A 449 -41.86 -9.34 1.46
C GLY A 449 -40.88 -10.08 2.38
N ASP A 450 -41.20 -10.12 3.68
CA ASP A 450 -40.40 -10.79 4.71
C ASP A 450 -40.09 -12.26 4.38
N ALA A 451 -41.01 -12.96 3.73
CA ALA A 451 -40.83 -14.36 3.32
C ALA A 451 -39.63 -14.56 2.37
N TYR A 452 -39.42 -13.64 1.42
CA TYR A 452 -38.24 -13.68 0.55
C TYR A 452 -36.98 -13.34 1.34
N ALA A 453 -37.03 -12.30 2.18
CA ALA A 453 -35.89 -11.89 2.99
C ALA A 453 -35.40 -13.02 3.92
N ARG A 454 -36.28 -13.89 4.42
CA ARG A 454 -35.93 -15.10 5.21
C ARG A 454 -35.33 -16.24 4.39
N SER A 455 -35.48 -16.21 3.07
CA SER A 455 -34.87 -17.20 2.18
C SER A 455 -33.42 -16.87 1.81
N VAL A 456 -32.97 -15.64 2.09
CA VAL A 456 -31.61 -15.18 1.79
C VAL A 456 -30.63 -15.84 2.76
N LYS A 457 -29.80 -16.77 2.26
CA LYS A 457 -28.67 -17.31 3.03
C LYS A 457 -27.63 -16.21 3.22
N VAL A 458 -27.23 -15.98 4.47
CA VAL A 458 -26.21 -15.00 4.82
C VAL A 458 -25.05 -15.70 5.50
N ASP A 459 -23.86 -15.50 4.97
CA ASP A 459 -22.61 -16.01 5.52
C ASP A 459 -21.67 -14.82 5.79
N TYR A 460 -20.75 -14.97 6.74
CA TYR A 460 -19.73 -13.96 7.03
C TYR A 460 -18.35 -14.58 7.21
N CYS A 461 -17.29 -13.81 6.98
CA CYS A 461 -15.92 -14.23 7.22
C CYS A 461 -15.09 -13.05 7.76
N LEU A 462 -14.10 -13.36 8.61
CA LEU A 462 -13.05 -12.42 8.99
C LEU A 462 -11.85 -12.59 8.04
N SER A 463 -11.30 -11.51 7.51
CA SER A 463 -10.21 -11.59 6.53
C SER A 463 -9.20 -10.46 6.68
N GLU A 464 -7.94 -10.72 6.33
CA GLU A 464 -6.98 -9.65 6.07
C GLU A 464 -7.24 -9.07 4.66
N LEU A 465 -7.32 -7.75 4.53
CA LEU A 465 -7.68 -7.09 3.26
C LEU A 465 -6.75 -7.49 2.09
N SER A 466 -5.46 -7.70 2.38
CA SER A 466 -4.46 -8.13 1.40
C SER A 466 -4.63 -9.59 0.92
N SER A 467 -5.35 -10.40 1.70
CA SER A 467 -5.60 -11.83 1.46
C SER A 467 -6.90 -12.11 0.70
N MET A 468 -7.80 -11.12 0.67
CA MET A 468 -8.98 -11.15 -0.20
C MET A 468 -8.48 -10.97 -1.64
N GLY A 469 -8.36 -12.08 -2.37
CA GLY A 469 -8.16 -12.02 -3.81
C GLY A 469 -9.30 -11.23 -4.47
N GLU A 470 -9.13 -10.83 -5.73
CA GLU A 470 -10.25 -10.27 -6.50
C GLU A 470 -11.46 -11.19 -6.34
N PRO A 471 -12.66 -10.65 -6.07
CA PRO A 471 -13.85 -11.47 -5.95
C PRO A 471 -13.89 -12.39 -7.17
N LEU A 472 -14.12 -13.68 -6.94
CA LEU A 472 -14.37 -14.65 -8.01
C LEU A 472 -15.63 -14.19 -8.76
N THR A 473 -15.45 -13.26 -9.68
CA THR A 473 -16.41 -12.90 -10.70
C THR A 473 -16.42 -14.11 -11.61
N LYS A 474 -17.22 -15.13 -11.25
CA LYS A 474 -17.72 -16.05 -12.26
C LYS A 474 -18.20 -15.16 -13.40
N GLU A 475 -17.73 -15.41 -14.61
CA GLU A 475 -18.10 -14.61 -15.78
C GLU A 475 -19.62 -14.49 -15.80
N PHE A 476 -20.12 -13.31 -15.40
CA PHE A 476 -21.52 -12.99 -15.55
C PHE A 476 -21.68 -12.75 -17.05
N HIS A 477 -21.81 -13.84 -17.79
CA HIS A 477 -22.20 -13.77 -19.18
C HIS A 477 -23.59 -13.14 -19.19
N VAL A 478 -23.65 -11.89 -19.63
CA VAL A 478 -24.90 -11.27 -20.06
C VAL A 478 -25.14 -11.83 -21.47
N PRO A 479 -25.96 -12.89 -21.65
CA PRO A 479 -26.33 -13.30 -22.99
C PRO A 479 -26.91 -12.10 -23.73
N ASN A 480 -26.51 -11.99 -24.99
CA ASN A 480 -27.06 -11.03 -25.91
C ASN A 480 -28.60 -11.15 -25.91
N SER A 481 -29.31 -10.03 -25.76
CA SER A 481 -30.77 -9.95 -25.80
C SER A 481 -31.39 -10.45 -27.11
N ASP A 482 -30.59 -10.69 -28.16
CA ASP A 482 -31.03 -11.10 -29.49
C ASP A 482 -31.84 -12.41 -29.51
N ALA A 483 -31.59 -13.31 -28.55
CA ALA A 483 -32.29 -14.59 -28.40
C ALA A 483 -33.73 -14.46 -27.86
N TYR A 484 -34.12 -13.28 -27.35
CA TYR A 484 -35.44 -13.06 -26.75
C TYR A 484 -36.39 -12.43 -27.78
N ALA A 485 -37.66 -12.84 -27.75
CA ALA A 485 -38.71 -12.17 -28.50
C ALA A 485 -38.93 -10.75 -27.93
N PRO A 486 -39.29 -9.73 -28.72
CA PRO A 486 -39.55 -8.39 -28.21
C PRO A 486 -40.91 -8.31 -27.50
N SER A 487 -40.95 -7.75 -26.28
CA SER A 487 -42.20 -7.42 -25.57
C SER A 487 -42.72 -6.04 -25.97
N ALA A 488 -44.05 -5.90 -26.07
CA ALA A 488 -44.72 -4.61 -26.25
C ALA A 488 -45.25 -4.09 -24.90
N VAL A 489 -45.14 -2.79 -24.67
CA VAL A 489 -45.73 -2.11 -23.50
C VAL A 489 -46.93 -1.30 -23.98
N THR A 490 -48.12 -1.69 -23.53
CA THR A 490 -49.37 -0.96 -23.81
C THR A 490 -49.41 0.35 -23.02
N GLY A 491 -49.81 1.43 -23.69
CA GLY A 491 -50.00 2.75 -23.05
C GLY A 491 -48.79 3.69 -23.13
N MET A 492 -47.71 3.32 -23.82
CA MET A 492 -46.61 4.25 -24.11
C MET A 492 -46.90 5.09 -25.35
N GLU A 493 -46.57 6.38 -25.29
CA GLU A 493 -46.74 7.34 -26.40
C GLU A 493 -45.81 7.02 -27.59
N LEU A 494 -44.67 6.37 -27.31
CA LEU A 494 -43.73 5.86 -28.31
C LEU A 494 -43.37 4.39 -28.00
N PRO A 495 -43.26 3.52 -29.02
CA PRO A 495 -42.85 2.13 -28.82
C PRO A 495 -41.38 2.06 -28.38
N LEU A 496 -41.05 1.03 -27.59
CA LEU A 496 -39.67 0.71 -27.24
C LEU A 496 -38.86 0.36 -28.50
N TYR A 497 -37.60 0.80 -28.56
CA TYR A 497 -36.69 0.32 -29.60
C TYR A 497 -36.55 -1.19 -29.51
N HIS A 498 -36.35 -1.87 -30.65
CA HIS A 498 -36.32 -3.34 -30.71
C HIS A 498 -35.40 -4.01 -29.66
N ARG A 499 -34.22 -3.44 -29.42
CA ARG A 499 -33.29 -3.92 -28.38
C ARG A 499 -33.81 -3.71 -26.95
N GLN A 500 -34.50 -2.60 -26.70
CA GLN A 500 -35.12 -2.31 -25.40
C GLN A 500 -36.31 -3.24 -25.14
N ALA A 501 -37.12 -3.53 -26.17
CA ALA A 501 -38.22 -4.47 -26.09
C ALA A 501 -37.76 -5.89 -25.75
N LYS A 502 -36.67 -6.37 -26.38
CA LYS A 502 -36.06 -7.68 -26.07
C LYS A 502 -35.43 -7.72 -24.67
N ALA A 503 -34.76 -6.64 -24.26
CA ALA A 503 -34.23 -6.52 -22.91
C ALA A 503 -35.35 -6.56 -21.86
N LEU A 504 -36.47 -5.89 -22.12
CA LEU A 504 -37.64 -5.92 -21.25
C LEU A 504 -38.23 -7.33 -21.13
N THR A 505 -38.35 -8.09 -22.22
CA THR A 505 -38.79 -9.49 -22.16
C THR A 505 -37.94 -10.32 -21.23
N ARG A 506 -36.62 -10.19 -21.36
CA ARG A 506 -35.69 -10.88 -20.49
C ARG A 506 -35.83 -10.43 -19.02
N MET A 507 -35.99 -9.14 -18.77
CA MET A 507 -36.23 -8.63 -17.40
C MET A 507 -37.52 -9.20 -16.82
N MET A 508 -38.59 -9.30 -17.61
CA MET A 508 -39.85 -9.92 -17.19
C MET A 508 -39.69 -11.43 -16.93
N ASP A 509 -38.92 -12.15 -17.76
CA ASP A 509 -38.65 -13.58 -17.57
C ASP A 509 -37.81 -13.83 -16.31
N ILE A 510 -36.86 -12.93 -16.02
CA ILE A 510 -36.10 -12.90 -14.76
C ILE A 510 -37.04 -12.68 -13.56
N GLU A 511 -37.90 -11.66 -13.61
CA GLU A 511 -38.84 -11.36 -12.52
C GLU A 511 -39.87 -12.48 -12.30
N LYS A 512 -40.28 -13.19 -13.37
CA LYS A 512 -41.17 -14.36 -13.30
C LYS A 512 -40.46 -15.63 -12.84
N GLY A 513 -39.15 -15.60 -12.61
CA GLY A 513 -38.36 -16.77 -12.23
C GLY A 513 -38.15 -17.80 -13.35
N ALA A 514 -38.42 -17.45 -14.61
CA ALA A 514 -38.18 -18.31 -15.77
C ALA A 514 -36.68 -18.44 -16.12
N VAL A 515 -35.85 -17.56 -15.57
CA VAL A 515 -34.39 -17.62 -15.68
C VAL A 515 -33.79 -17.89 -14.30
N THR A 516 -33.15 -19.04 -14.13
CA THR A 516 -32.40 -19.35 -12.92
C THR A 516 -31.03 -18.71 -12.96
N PHE A 517 -30.73 -17.81 -12.03
CA PHE A 517 -29.39 -17.29 -11.80
C PHE A 517 -29.17 -17.15 -10.29
N ARG A 518 -27.91 -17.28 -9.87
CA ARG A 518 -27.52 -17.08 -8.48
C ARG A 518 -27.26 -15.60 -8.28
N GLU A 519 -28.10 -14.94 -7.50
CA GLU A 519 -27.81 -13.61 -6.97
C GLU A 519 -26.96 -13.75 -5.70
N GLU A 520 -25.86 -13.02 -5.66
CA GLU A 520 -24.98 -12.94 -4.50
C GLU A 520 -24.57 -11.48 -4.34
N GLU A 521 -24.70 -10.96 -3.13
CA GLU A 521 -24.28 -9.61 -2.78
C GLU A 521 -23.30 -9.69 -1.61
N ARG A 522 -22.34 -8.78 -1.58
CA ARG A 522 -21.29 -8.73 -0.57
C ARG A 522 -21.21 -7.33 0.02
N SER A 523 -20.95 -7.27 1.32
CA SER A 523 -20.70 -6.01 2.01
C SER A 523 -19.40 -6.13 2.79
N GLU A 524 -18.46 -5.22 2.50
CA GLU A 524 -17.14 -5.21 3.13
C GLU A 524 -17.10 -4.14 4.22
N HIS A 525 -16.61 -4.54 5.39
CA HIS A 525 -16.47 -3.65 6.55
C HIS A 525 -15.05 -3.73 7.06
N VAL A 526 -14.37 -2.58 7.09
CA VAL A 526 -12.97 -2.48 7.51
C VAL A 526 -12.89 -2.00 8.96
N LEU A 527 -12.09 -2.68 9.77
CA LEU A 527 -11.65 -2.14 11.06
C LEU A 527 -10.67 -0.99 10.80
N ASN A 528 -11.17 0.24 10.89
CA ASN A 528 -10.39 1.45 10.65
C ASN A 528 -9.13 1.48 11.52
N GLY A 529 -7.97 1.56 10.88
CA GLY A 529 -6.67 1.56 11.56
C GLY A 529 -5.94 0.22 11.49
N VAL A 530 -6.64 -0.91 11.36
CA VAL A 530 -5.99 -2.24 11.32
C VAL A 530 -5.92 -2.77 9.88
N GLY A 531 -6.94 -2.50 9.06
CA GLY A 531 -6.96 -2.87 7.64
C GLY A 531 -6.52 -1.73 6.73
N ARG A 532 -5.43 -1.92 5.98
CA ARG A 532 -5.12 -1.21 4.74
C ARG A 532 -4.53 -2.15 3.71
#